data_AF-A0AAD6WZZ4-F1
#
_entry.id   AF-A0AAD6WZZ4-F1
#
_cell.length_a   1.000
_cell.length_b   1.000
_cell.length_c   1.000
_cell.angle_alpha   90.00
_cell.angle_beta   90.00
_cell.angle_gamma   90.00
#
_symmetry.space_group_name_H-M   'P 1'
#
loop_
_entity.id
_entity.type
_entity.pdbx_description
1 polymer ?
#
loop_
_entity_poly.entity_id
_entity_poly.type
_entity_poly.pdbx_seq_one_letter_code
_entity_poly.pdbx_strand_id
1 'polypeptide(L)'
;MAKTSFRSCKVQWRKNTSQQVATRELGYQVTNRMRERRRTKVGQLEKAVEVYAKKYGIPVNVVRKMLLHEQYMSDEASGPEGDDETEKAVWKTRMAFKAGYDANDGVLKTKSFLEVLGCDWRSTEMSDALHEMATIAFDALNPTQKKAFRYIRVRNTGRSGTRVPERAPYNFGMNRTWYEKYKNHPQFENLLDDWNNYPDLEGFRSN
;
A
#
# COMPACT_ATOMS: atom_id res chain seq x y z
N MET A 1 -8.68 -0.59 -39.22
CA MET A 1 -8.74 -1.48 -38.04
C MET A 1 -7.73 -2.63 -38.04
N ALA A 2 -7.15 -3.06 -39.18
CA ALA A 2 -6.17 -4.18 -39.22
C ALA A 2 -4.76 -3.87 -38.65
N LYS A 3 -4.30 -2.61 -38.66
CA LYS A 3 -2.96 -2.25 -38.14
C LYS A 3 -2.83 -2.35 -36.61
N THR A 4 -3.94 -2.21 -35.88
CA THR A 4 -3.97 -2.31 -34.40
C THR A 4 -3.89 -3.76 -33.95
N SER A 5 -4.52 -4.70 -34.68
CA SER A 5 -4.47 -6.14 -34.39
C SER A 5 -3.10 -6.77 -34.71
N PHE A 6 -2.39 -6.28 -35.74
CA PHE A 6 -1.06 -6.78 -36.06
C PHE A 6 0.00 -6.35 -35.02
N ARG A 7 -0.13 -5.14 -34.46
CA ARG A 7 0.76 -4.65 -33.39
C ARG A 7 0.55 -5.42 -32.08
N SER A 8 -0.69 -5.70 -31.68
CA SER A 8 -0.96 -6.51 -30.49
C SER A 8 -0.46 -7.95 -30.65
N CYS A 9 -0.62 -8.53 -31.84
CA CYS A 9 -0.13 -9.88 -32.15
C CYS A 9 1.41 -9.96 -32.12
N LYS A 10 2.12 -8.96 -32.67
CA LYS A 10 3.60 -8.89 -32.63
C LYS A 10 4.15 -8.69 -31.21
N VAL A 11 3.45 -7.91 -30.38
CA VAL A 11 3.77 -7.75 -28.96
C VAL A 11 3.56 -9.06 -28.22
N GLN A 12 2.43 -9.75 -28.43
CA GLN A 12 2.16 -11.06 -27.83
C GLN A 12 3.17 -12.13 -28.27
N TRP A 13 3.55 -12.15 -29.55
CA TRP A 13 4.57 -13.06 -30.06
C TRP A 13 5.93 -12.80 -29.38
N ARG A 14 6.36 -11.54 -29.25
CA ARG A 14 7.61 -11.21 -28.53
C ARG A 14 7.60 -11.61 -27.06
N LYS A 15 6.43 -11.58 -26.39
CA LYS A 15 6.28 -12.08 -25.00
C LYS A 15 6.51 -13.58 -24.93
N ASN A 16 5.96 -14.33 -25.89
CA ASN A 16 6.10 -15.78 -25.94
C ASN A 16 7.51 -16.23 -26.33
N THR A 17 8.25 -15.41 -27.08
CA THR A 17 9.59 -15.76 -27.58
C THR A 17 10.73 -15.26 -26.68
N SER A 18 10.50 -14.35 -25.72
CA SER A 18 11.56 -13.81 -24.85
C SER A 18 11.13 -13.73 -23.39
N GLN A 19 11.72 -14.60 -22.56
CA GLN A 19 11.50 -14.66 -21.12
C GLN A 19 11.83 -13.33 -20.42
N GLN A 20 12.86 -12.61 -20.87
CA GLN A 20 13.23 -11.29 -20.32
C GLN A 20 12.16 -10.22 -20.56
N VAL A 21 11.49 -10.24 -21.72
CA VAL A 21 10.39 -9.30 -22.02
C VAL A 21 9.17 -9.62 -21.16
N ALA A 22 8.85 -10.91 -20.98
CA ALA A 22 7.77 -11.36 -20.11
C ALA A 22 8.00 -10.95 -18.64
N THR A 23 9.20 -11.20 -18.09
CA THR A 23 9.56 -10.80 -16.72
C THR A 23 9.47 -9.29 -16.51
N ARG A 24 9.94 -8.50 -17.48
CA ARG A 24 9.88 -7.04 -17.41
C ARG A 24 8.44 -6.51 -17.43
N GLU A 25 7.58 -7.06 -18.29
CA GLU A 25 6.17 -6.67 -18.33
C GLU A 25 5.41 -7.06 -17.06
N LEU A 26 5.66 -8.24 -16.51
CA LEU A 26 5.10 -8.66 -15.22
C LEU A 26 5.50 -7.68 -14.12
N GLY A 27 6.77 -7.28 -14.05
CA GLY A 27 7.25 -6.26 -13.12
C GLY A 27 6.54 -4.91 -13.27
N TYR A 28 6.29 -4.46 -14.51
CA TYR A 28 5.52 -3.24 -14.76
C TYR A 28 4.06 -3.36 -14.32
N GLN A 29 3.41 -4.49 -14.59
CA GLN A 29 2.02 -4.72 -14.17
C GLN A 29 1.88 -4.72 -12.65
N VAL A 30 2.80 -5.38 -11.94
CA VAL A 30 2.83 -5.39 -10.47
C VAL A 30 3.00 -3.98 -9.93
N THR A 31 3.98 -3.23 -10.44
CA THR A 31 4.27 -1.86 -10.01
C THR A 31 3.06 -0.93 -10.24
N ASN A 32 2.45 -0.99 -11.43
CA ASN A 32 1.27 -0.20 -11.76
C ASN A 32 0.08 -0.54 -10.86
N ARG A 33 -0.17 -1.84 -10.63
CA ARG A 33 -1.24 -2.29 -9.74
C ARG A 33 -1.05 -1.78 -8.31
N MET A 34 0.17 -1.85 -7.77
CA MET A 34 0.47 -1.32 -6.44
C MET A 34 0.25 0.20 -6.39
N ARG A 35 0.71 0.93 -7.41
CA ARG A 35 0.49 2.39 -7.50
C ARG A 35 -0.99 2.75 -7.53
N GLU A 36 -1.80 2.08 -8.35
CA GLU A 36 -3.24 2.35 -8.43
C GLU A 36 -3.97 2.01 -7.12
N ARG A 37 -3.57 0.95 -6.42
CA ARG A 37 -4.08 0.65 -5.07
C ARG A 37 -3.75 1.77 -4.08
N ARG A 38 -2.53 2.31 -4.11
CA ARG A 38 -2.13 3.45 -3.26
C ARG A 38 -2.95 4.71 -3.55
N ARG A 39 -3.15 5.05 -4.83
CA ARG A 39 -4.02 6.17 -5.26
C ARG A 39 -5.46 6.01 -4.79
N THR A 40 -6.02 4.82 -4.99
CA THR A 40 -7.37 4.50 -4.52
C THR A 40 -7.47 4.66 -3.00
N LYS A 41 -6.45 4.23 -2.26
CA LYS A 41 -6.39 4.38 -0.80
C LYS A 41 -6.38 5.85 -0.39
N VAL A 42 -5.55 6.70 -1.02
CA VAL A 42 -5.57 8.16 -0.78
C VAL A 42 -6.97 8.73 -0.99
N GLY A 43 -7.63 8.41 -2.12
CA GLY A 43 -8.99 8.89 -2.38
C GLY A 43 -10.05 8.37 -1.40
N GLN A 44 -9.84 7.20 -0.80
CA GLN A 44 -10.68 6.69 0.29
C GLN A 44 -10.42 7.46 1.59
N LEU A 45 -9.16 7.70 1.95
CA LEU A 45 -8.78 8.41 3.17
C LEU A 45 -9.14 9.90 3.13
N GLU A 46 -9.18 10.51 1.94
CA GLU A 46 -9.64 11.90 1.76
C GLU A 46 -11.01 12.14 2.41
N LYS A 47 -11.91 11.15 2.34
CA LYS A 47 -13.25 11.22 2.94
C LYS A 47 -13.25 11.24 4.47
N ALA A 48 -12.15 10.81 5.10
CA ALA A 48 -12.00 10.78 6.55
C ALA A 48 -11.26 12.00 7.10
N VAL A 49 -10.68 12.85 6.25
CA VAL A 49 -9.83 13.97 6.67
C VAL A 49 -10.56 14.90 7.62
N GLU A 50 -11.76 15.34 7.27
CA GLU A 50 -12.52 16.29 8.09
C GLU A 50 -12.87 15.73 9.46
N VAL A 51 -13.27 14.46 9.51
CA VAL A 51 -13.62 13.79 10.77
C VAL A 51 -12.39 13.60 11.65
N TYR A 52 -11.27 13.16 11.06
CA TYR A 52 -10.00 12.99 11.77
C TYR A 52 -9.47 14.34 12.30
N ALA A 53 -9.46 15.37 11.44
CA ALA A 53 -9.08 16.74 11.78
C ALA A 53 -9.89 17.28 12.95
N LYS A 54 -11.21 17.14 12.89
CA LYS A 54 -12.12 17.54 13.97
C LYS A 54 -11.86 16.77 15.27
N LYS A 55 -11.62 15.46 15.19
CA LYS A 55 -11.37 14.61 16.36
C LYS A 55 -10.14 15.05 17.16
N TYR A 56 -9.07 15.43 16.46
CA TYR A 56 -7.79 15.78 17.08
C TYR A 56 -7.53 17.29 17.16
N GLY A 57 -8.48 18.14 16.74
CA GLY A 57 -8.29 19.60 16.73
C GLY A 57 -7.21 20.08 15.76
N ILE A 58 -6.91 19.29 14.72
CA ILE A 58 -5.86 19.60 13.74
C ILE A 58 -6.50 20.27 12.53
N PRO A 59 -5.92 21.34 11.95
CA PRO A 59 -6.43 21.92 10.72
C PRO A 59 -6.50 20.90 9.56
N VAL A 60 -7.62 20.90 8.81
CA VAL A 60 -7.87 19.96 7.70
C VAL A 60 -6.74 19.98 6.67
N ASN A 61 -6.23 21.17 6.33
CA ASN A 61 -5.12 21.34 5.39
C ASN A 61 -3.81 20.71 5.90
N VAL A 62 -3.58 20.70 7.22
CA VAL A 62 -2.42 20.06 7.86
C VAL A 62 -2.53 18.55 7.73
N VAL A 63 -3.67 17.96 8.12
CA VAL A 63 -3.93 16.51 7.97
C VAL A 63 -3.73 16.07 6.52
N ARG A 64 -4.33 16.79 5.57
CA ARG A 64 -4.20 16.48 4.13
C ARG A 64 -2.74 16.54 3.68
N LYS A 65 -2.01 17.61 4.03
CA LYS A 65 -0.62 17.82 3.59
C LYS A 65 0.34 16.77 4.18
N MET A 66 0.14 16.41 5.45
CA MET A 66 1.07 15.54 6.18
C MET A 66 0.81 14.04 5.95
N LEU A 67 -0.45 13.63 5.81
CA LEU A 67 -0.81 12.21 5.73
C LEU A 67 -1.20 11.73 4.33
N LEU A 68 -1.78 12.60 3.49
CA LEU A 68 -2.37 12.17 2.23
C LEU A 68 -1.43 12.34 1.04
N HIS A 69 -0.63 11.29 0.82
CA HIS A 69 0.14 11.13 -0.40
C HIS A 69 0.21 9.67 -0.84
N GLU A 70 0.20 9.41 -2.15
CA GLU A 70 0.23 8.03 -2.67
C GLU A 70 1.48 7.28 -2.20
N GLN A 71 2.59 7.99 -2.03
CA GLN A 71 3.83 7.35 -1.61
C GLN A 71 3.89 7.03 -0.12
N TYR A 72 2.98 7.56 0.70
CA TYR A 72 2.91 7.24 2.14
C TYR A 72 2.03 6.02 2.44
N MET A 73 1.30 5.55 1.42
CA MET A 73 0.42 4.40 1.53
C MET A 73 1.21 3.09 1.47
N SER A 74 0.86 2.17 2.37
CA SER A 74 1.37 0.79 2.35
C SER A 74 0.93 0.07 1.08
N ASP A 75 1.84 -0.73 0.53
CA ASP A 75 1.56 -1.64 -0.57
C ASP A 75 0.64 -2.77 -0.12
N GLU A 76 -0.18 -3.25 -1.06
CA GLU A 76 -1.14 -4.32 -0.83
C GLU A 76 -0.85 -5.45 -1.81
N ALA A 77 -0.51 -6.63 -1.30
CA ALA A 77 -0.27 -7.84 -2.09
C ALA A 77 -1.52 -8.72 -2.10
N SER A 78 -1.84 -9.30 -3.27
CA SER A 78 -3.00 -10.19 -3.45
C SER A 78 -2.61 -11.66 -3.60
N GLY A 79 -1.39 -12.02 -3.20
CA GLY A 79 -0.81 -13.35 -3.39
C GLY A 79 0.70 -13.31 -3.63
N PRO A 80 1.35 -14.48 -3.72
CA PRO A 80 2.72 -14.61 -4.22
C PRO A 80 2.81 -14.13 -5.68
N GLU A 81 4.02 -13.72 -6.08
CA GLU A 81 4.32 -13.27 -7.44
C GLU A 81 4.73 -14.48 -8.29
N GLY A 82 3.74 -15.27 -8.68
CA GLY A 82 3.92 -16.48 -9.47
C GLY A 82 2.58 -17.14 -9.80
N ASP A 83 2.60 -18.07 -10.74
CA ASP A 83 1.42 -18.84 -11.14
C ASP A 83 1.30 -20.20 -10.44
N ASP A 84 2.14 -20.45 -9.43
CA ASP A 84 2.04 -21.65 -8.60
C ASP A 84 0.77 -21.61 -7.73
N GLU A 85 -0.20 -22.45 -8.08
CA GLU A 85 -1.47 -22.58 -7.37
C GLU A 85 -1.29 -23.12 -5.94
N THR A 86 -0.25 -23.91 -5.69
CA THR A 86 0.09 -24.41 -4.35
C THR A 86 0.54 -23.26 -3.46
N GLU A 87 1.44 -22.41 -3.96
CA GLU A 87 1.89 -21.22 -3.21
C GLU A 87 0.73 -20.26 -2.94
N LYS A 88 -0.15 -20.04 -3.93
CA LYS A 88 -1.36 -19.21 -3.77
C LYS A 88 -2.30 -19.80 -2.71
N ALA A 89 -2.52 -21.11 -2.71
CA ALA A 89 -3.36 -21.78 -1.72
C ALA A 89 -2.78 -21.68 -0.30
N VAL A 90 -1.48 -21.91 -0.14
CA VAL A 90 -0.77 -21.76 1.14
C VAL A 90 -0.85 -20.31 1.63
N TRP A 91 -0.59 -19.34 0.75
CA TRP A 91 -0.71 -17.92 1.09
C TRP A 91 -2.13 -17.56 1.53
N LYS A 92 -3.16 -18.04 0.80
CA LYS A 92 -4.56 -17.74 1.11
C LYS A 92 -4.98 -18.33 2.45
N THR A 93 -4.55 -19.56 2.74
CA THR A 93 -4.74 -20.23 4.03
C THR A 93 -4.12 -19.42 5.17
N ARG A 94 -2.87 -18.97 4.99
CA ARG A 94 -2.18 -18.11 5.96
C ARG A 94 -2.90 -16.78 6.19
N MET A 95 -3.41 -16.15 5.14
CA MET A 95 -4.17 -14.90 5.24
C MET A 95 -5.52 -15.09 5.94
N ALA A 96 -6.23 -16.19 5.66
CA ALA A 96 -7.48 -16.52 6.34
C ALA A 96 -7.24 -16.68 7.85
N PHE A 97 -6.21 -17.45 8.25
CA PHE A 97 -5.85 -17.64 9.64
C PHE A 97 -5.49 -16.31 10.34
N LYS A 98 -4.65 -15.48 9.72
CA LYS A 98 -4.29 -14.15 10.26
C LYS A 98 -5.48 -13.18 10.32
N ALA A 99 -6.50 -13.39 9.49
CA ALA A 99 -7.74 -12.63 9.53
C ALA A 99 -8.77 -13.22 10.51
N GLY A 100 -8.43 -14.27 11.26
CA GLY A 100 -9.30 -14.89 12.26
C GLY A 100 -10.36 -15.82 11.68
N TYR A 101 -10.16 -16.34 10.47
CA TYR A 101 -11.06 -17.34 9.88
C TYR A 101 -10.44 -18.73 9.96
N ASP A 102 -11.30 -19.72 10.18
CA ASP A 102 -10.95 -21.12 9.92
C ASP A 102 -10.74 -21.30 8.42
N ALA A 103 -9.55 -21.77 8.04
CA ALA A 103 -9.13 -21.93 6.65
C ALA A 103 -9.77 -23.16 5.98
N ASN A 104 -11.09 -23.30 6.12
CA ASN A 104 -11.88 -24.30 5.42
C ASN A 104 -12.18 -23.88 3.97
N ASP A 105 -12.54 -24.85 3.13
CA ASP A 105 -12.83 -24.65 1.71
C ASP A 105 -13.89 -23.58 1.43
N GLY A 106 -14.90 -23.45 2.30
CA GLY A 106 -15.98 -22.47 2.13
C GLY A 106 -15.46 -21.03 2.24
N VAL A 107 -14.63 -20.76 3.26
CA VAL A 107 -13.97 -19.46 3.44
C VAL A 107 -12.99 -19.21 2.31
N LEU A 108 -12.14 -20.19 1.99
CA LEU A 108 -11.13 -20.05 0.97
C LEU A 108 -11.71 -19.89 -0.44
N LYS A 109 -12.94 -20.33 -0.72
CA LYS A 109 -13.61 -20.09 -2.01
C LYS A 109 -14.31 -18.73 -2.07
N THR A 110 -14.88 -18.26 -0.97
CA THR A 110 -15.74 -17.06 -0.97
C THR A 110 -15.01 -15.76 -0.61
N LYS A 111 -13.92 -15.85 0.16
CA LYS A 111 -13.17 -14.67 0.62
C LYS A 111 -11.97 -14.40 -0.27
N SER A 112 -11.68 -13.11 -0.42
CA SER A 112 -10.46 -12.60 -1.03
C SER A 112 -9.71 -11.77 -0.01
N PHE A 113 -8.38 -11.87 0.00
CA PHE A 113 -7.54 -11.20 0.97
C PHE A 113 -6.58 -10.23 0.26
N LEU A 114 -6.21 -9.17 0.96
CA LEU A 114 -5.11 -8.28 0.60
C LEU A 114 -4.17 -8.17 1.79
N GLU A 115 -2.95 -8.66 1.63
CA GLU A 115 -1.87 -8.49 2.60
C GLU A 115 -1.37 -7.05 2.53
N VAL A 116 -1.50 -6.31 3.64
CA VAL A 116 -0.97 -4.95 3.77
C VAL A 116 0.47 -5.06 4.26
N LEU A 117 1.42 -4.68 3.40
CA LEU A 117 2.84 -4.76 3.72
C LEU A 117 3.25 -3.65 4.69
N GLY A 118 4.12 -3.99 5.65
CA GLY A 118 4.77 -3.03 6.54
C GLY A 118 5.61 -2.02 5.76
N CYS A 119 5.81 -0.84 6.34
CA CYS A 119 6.69 0.21 5.81
C CYS A 119 7.76 0.50 6.85
N ASP A 120 8.95 -0.09 6.73
CA ASP A 120 9.99 0.02 7.77
C ASP A 120 10.47 1.47 7.98
N TRP A 121 10.44 2.28 6.91
CA TRP A 121 10.76 3.70 6.94
C TRP A 121 9.73 4.57 7.66
N ARG A 122 8.49 4.08 7.81
CA ARG A 122 7.36 4.87 8.33
C ARG A 122 7.27 4.70 9.84
N SER A 123 7.04 5.79 10.56
CA SER A 123 6.83 5.74 12.00
C SER A 123 5.57 4.96 12.35
N THR A 124 5.53 4.45 13.60
CA THR A 124 4.33 3.84 14.17
C THR A 124 3.20 4.86 14.22
N GLU A 125 3.49 6.10 14.64
CA GLU A 125 2.52 7.20 14.74
C GLU A 125 1.80 7.48 13.42
N MET A 126 2.54 7.63 12.31
CA MET A 126 1.93 7.83 11.00
C MET A 126 1.17 6.59 10.52
N SER A 127 1.65 5.39 10.83
CA SER A 127 0.93 4.15 10.53
C SER A 127 -0.42 4.10 11.23
N ASP A 128 -0.46 4.48 12.52
CA ASP A 128 -1.66 4.50 13.33
C ASP A 128 -2.65 5.56 12.86
N ALA A 129 -2.17 6.78 12.55
CA ALA A 129 -2.99 7.84 11.96
C ALA A 129 -3.66 7.39 10.65
N LEU A 130 -2.90 6.76 9.75
CA LEU A 130 -3.44 6.24 8.48
C LEU A 130 -4.42 5.08 8.70
N HIS A 131 -4.18 4.22 9.69
CA HIS A 131 -5.09 3.12 10.04
C HIS A 131 -6.40 3.62 10.64
N GLU A 132 -6.33 4.65 11.48
CA GLU A 132 -7.51 5.29 12.04
C GLU A 132 -8.32 5.99 10.96
N MET A 133 -7.68 6.79 10.09
CA MET A 133 -8.35 7.40 8.94
C MET A 133 -9.02 6.34 8.05
N ALA A 134 -8.39 5.18 7.85
CA ALA A 134 -8.98 4.08 7.09
C ALA A 134 -10.23 3.51 7.79
N THR A 135 -10.22 3.46 9.12
CA THR A 135 -11.36 3.00 9.94
C THR A 135 -12.51 3.98 9.83
N ILE A 136 -12.24 5.28 10.05
CA ILE A 136 -13.22 6.37 9.87
C ILE A 136 -13.83 6.33 8.46
N ALA A 137 -12.98 6.23 7.42
CA ALA A 137 -13.43 6.18 6.03
C ALA A 137 -14.32 4.96 5.76
N PHE A 138 -14.00 3.81 6.34
CA PHE A 138 -14.80 2.60 6.21
C PHE A 138 -16.12 2.70 6.96
N ASP A 139 -16.11 3.25 8.18
CA ASP A 139 -17.29 3.36 9.02
C ASP A 139 -18.34 4.30 8.44
N ALA A 140 -17.89 5.35 7.75
CA ALA A 140 -18.75 6.28 7.01
C ALA A 140 -19.48 5.66 5.80
N LEU A 141 -19.10 4.45 5.37
CA LEU A 141 -19.76 3.79 4.25
C LEU A 141 -21.11 3.19 4.63
N ASN A 142 -22.07 3.26 3.71
CA ASN A 142 -23.33 2.55 3.88
C ASN A 142 -23.16 1.02 3.69
N PRO A 143 -24.13 0.19 4.15
CA PRO A 143 -24.01 -1.27 4.03
C PRO A 143 -23.78 -1.78 2.60
N THR A 144 -24.36 -1.14 1.59
CA THR A 144 -24.18 -1.49 0.18
C THR A 144 -22.75 -1.22 -0.28
N GLN A 145 -22.18 -0.08 0.11
CA GLN A 145 -20.79 0.27 -0.16
C GLN A 145 -19.82 -0.65 0.58
N LYS A 146 -20.09 -0.99 1.85
CA LYS A 146 -19.30 -1.96 2.61
C LYS A 146 -19.28 -3.33 1.94
N LYS A 147 -20.41 -3.81 1.41
CA LYS A 147 -20.49 -5.05 0.62
C LYS A 147 -19.66 -5.02 -0.67
N ALA A 148 -19.42 -3.85 -1.25
CA ALA A 148 -18.59 -3.71 -2.44
C ALA A 148 -17.09 -3.95 -2.15
N PHE A 149 -16.66 -3.91 -0.88
CA PHE A 149 -15.30 -4.29 -0.50
C PHE A 149 -15.15 -5.81 -0.56
N ARG A 150 -14.66 -6.28 -1.71
CA ARG A 150 -14.42 -7.71 -1.97
C ARG A 150 -13.26 -8.30 -1.17
N TYR A 151 -12.39 -7.47 -0.62
CA TYR A 151 -11.14 -7.89 0.00
C TYR A 151 -11.11 -7.61 1.49
N ILE A 152 -10.73 -8.62 2.25
CA ILE A 152 -10.34 -8.50 3.65
C ILE A 152 -8.86 -8.08 3.69
N ARG A 153 -8.58 -6.92 4.28
CA ARG A 153 -7.20 -6.44 4.44
C ARG A 153 -6.57 -7.07 5.68
N VAL A 154 -5.47 -7.78 5.47
CA VAL A 154 -4.73 -8.47 6.53
C VAL A 154 -3.46 -7.69 6.83
N ARG A 155 -3.33 -7.21 8.06
CA ARG A 155 -2.17 -6.45 8.55
C ARG A 155 -1.30 -7.33 9.45
N ASN A 156 -0.14 -6.82 9.89
CA ASN A 156 0.74 -7.49 10.86
C ASN A 156 1.15 -8.91 10.42
N THR A 157 1.43 -9.08 9.13
CA THR A 157 1.83 -10.38 8.59
C THR A 157 3.30 -10.70 8.85
N GLY A 158 4.08 -9.73 9.32
CA GLY A 158 5.54 -9.80 9.48
C GLY A 158 6.30 -9.46 8.19
N ARG A 159 5.58 -9.24 7.08
CA ARG A 159 6.18 -8.88 5.79
C ARG A 159 6.19 -7.36 5.62
N SER A 160 7.36 -6.82 5.31
CA SER A 160 7.54 -5.42 4.95
C SER A 160 7.78 -5.26 3.44
N GLY A 161 7.34 -4.14 2.90
CA GLY A 161 7.70 -3.71 1.55
C GLY A 161 9.08 -3.07 1.54
N THR A 162 9.81 -3.22 0.44
CA THR A 162 11.13 -2.59 0.25
C THR A 162 11.05 -1.16 -0.27
N ARG A 163 9.83 -0.68 -0.57
CA ARG A 163 9.61 0.64 -1.18
C ARG A 163 9.78 1.76 -0.16
N VAL A 164 10.74 2.63 -0.44
CA VAL A 164 10.92 3.92 0.22
C VAL A 164 10.25 5.00 -0.65
N PRO A 165 9.57 6.01 -0.08
CA PRO A 165 8.95 7.08 -0.86
C PRO A 165 10.02 8.00 -1.46
N GLU A 166 9.77 8.48 -2.67
CA GLU A 166 10.55 9.52 -3.35
C GLU A 166 10.29 10.91 -2.79
N ARG A 167 9.10 11.11 -2.21
CA ARG A 167 8.74 12.30 -1.48
C ARG A 167 9.06 12.07 -0.01
N ALA A 168 9.94 12.89 0.55
CA ALA A 168 10.23 12.88 1.97
C ALA A 168 8.96 13.06 2.81
N PRO A 169 8.71 12.19 3.81
CA PRO A 169 7.68 12.44 4.80
C PRO A 169 8.09 13.61 5.70
N TYR A 170 7.11 14.17 6.41
CA TYR A 170 7.40 15.03 7.56
C TYR A 170 8.07 14.22 8.67
N ASN A 171 8.80 14.89 9.55
CA ASN A 171 9.64 14.25 10.56
C ASN A 171 8.88 13.29 11.50
N PHE A 172 7.61 13.56 11.83
CA PHE A 172 6.73 12.69 12.62
C PHE A 172 6.44 11.37 11.89
N GLY A 173 6.43 11.39 10.55
CA GLY A 173 6.10 10.26 9.71
C GLY A 173 7.27 9.31 9.46
N MET A 174 8.47 9.71 9.86
CA MET A 174 9.71 8.98 9.64
C MET A 174 10.05 8.10 10.84
N ASN A 175 10.39 6.84 10.59
CA ASN A 175 11.06 6.00 11.56
C ASN A 175 12.52 6.44 11.69
N ARG A 176 12.85 7.17 12.76
CA ARG A 176 14.20 7.70 12.99
C ARG A 176 15.27 6.62 13.04
N THR A 177 15.01 5.50 13.70
CA THR A 177 15.96 4.38 13.79
C THR A 177 16.27 3.79 12.41
N TRP A 178 15.25 3.66 11.57
CA TRP A 178 15.45 3.21 10.19
C TRP A 178 16.24 4.25 9.38
N TYR A 179 15.86 5.53 9.47
CA TYR A 179 16.54 6.60 8.73
C TYR A 179 18.03 6.69 9.09
N GLU A 180 18.37 6.72 10.38
CA GLU A 180 19.77 6.79 10.83
C GLU A 180 20.63 5.63 10.33
N LYS A 181 20.03 4.44 10.21
CA LYS A 181 20.71 3.25 9.68
C LYS A 181 20.96 3.34 8.16
N TYR A 182 20.06 3.97 7.41
CA TYR A 182 20.06 3.93 5.94
C TYR A 182 20.41 5.24 5.23
N LYS A 183 20.49 6.38 5.94
CA LYS A 183 20.76 7.70 5.36
C LYS A 183 22.07 7.78 4.54
N ASN A 184 23.08 7.00 4.93
CA ASN A 184 24.38 6.93 4.25
C ASN A 184 24.52 5.68 3.36
N HIS A 185 23.44 4.93 3.13
CA HIS A 185 23.50 3.71 2.34
C HIS A 185 23.50 4.09 0.84
N PRO A 186 24.43 3.57 0.01
CA PRO A 186 24.56 4.01 -1.40
C PRO A 186 23.29 3.85 -2.24
N GLN A 187 22.42 2.90 -1.89
CA GLN A 187 21.13 2.70 -2.56
C GLN A 187 20.12 3.83 -2.30
N PHE A 188 20.23 4.52 -1.17
CA PHE A 188 19.23 5.46 -0.66
C PHE A 188 19.75 6.89 -0.47
N GLU A 189 21.06 7.13 -0.61
CA GLU A 189 21.68 8.43 -0.38
C GLU A 189 20.92 9.59 -1.08
N ASN A 190 20.74 9.51 -2.40
CA ASN A 190 19.99 10.52 -3.15
C ASN A 190 18.50 10.59 -2.80
N LEU A 191 17.92 9.50 -2.30
CA LEU A 191 16.50 9.40 -1.96
C LEU A 191 16.19 9.98 -0.58
N LEU A 192 17.18 9.99 0.30
CA LEU A 192 17.07 10.38 1.71
C LEU A 192 17.71 11.74 2.01
N ASP A 193 18.29 12.41 1.00
CA ASP A 193 18.99 13.69 1.15
C ASP A 193 18.09 14.81 1.69
N ASP A 194 16.83 14.83 1.27
CA ASP A 194 15.84 15.82 1.73
C ASP A 194 15.04 15.36 2.96
N TRP A 195 15.22 14.12 3.41
CA TRP A 195 14.56 13.62 4.62
C TRP A 195 15.11 14.36 5.85
N ASN A 196 14.29 14.46 6.90
CA ASN A 196 14.57 15.25 8.11
C ASN A 196 14.50 16.79 7.95
N ASN A 197 14.36 17.31 6.72
CA ASN A 197 14.25 18.75 6.45
C ASN A 197 12.80 19.28 6.49
N TYR A 198 11.82 18.43 6.80
CA TYR A 198 10.40 18.77 6.80
C TYR A 198 9.84 18.78 8.22
N PRO A 199 9.93 19.92 8.93
CA PRO A 199 9.50 20.01 10.32
C PRO A 199 8.00 19.77 10.46
N ASP A 200 7.62 19.20 11.58
CA ASP A 200 6.24 18.85 11.85
C ASP A 200 5.38 20.09 12.04
N LEU A 201 4.23 20.08 11.36
CA LEU A 201 3.24 21.12 11.49
C LEU A 201 2.50 20.96 12.81
N GLU A 202 1.99 22.08 13.31
CA GLU A 202 1.22 22.12 14.55
C GLU A 202 0.04 21.13 14.50
N GLY A 203 -0.16 20.40 15.60
CA GLY A 203 -1.16 19.33 15.72
C GLY A 203 -0.61 17.91 15.50
N PHE A 204 0.55 17.75 14.85
CA PHE A 204 1.28 16.48 14.77
C PHE A 204 2.62 16.63 15.50
N ARG A 205 2.58 16.64 16.83
CA ARG A 205 3.78 16.53 17.66
C ARG A 205 3.48 15.53 18.76
N SER A 206 4.40 14.61 18.96
CA SER A 206 4.49 13.83 20.18
C SER A 206 4.59 14.80 21.36
N ASN A 207 3.70 14.64 22.34
CA ASN A 207 4.03 14.98 23.73
C ASN A 207 5.26 14.17 24.16
#